data_AF-A0A956DCI4-F1
#
_entry.id   AF-A0A956DCI4-F1
#
_cell.length_a   1.000
_cell.length_b   1.000
_cell.length_c   1.000
_cell.angle_alpha   90.00
_cell.angle_beta   90.00
_cell.angle_gamma   90.00
#
_symmetry.space_group_name_H-M   'P 1'
#
loop_
_entity.id
_entity.type
_entity.pdbx_description
1 polymer ?
#
loop_
_entity_poly.entity_id
_entity_poly.type
_entity_poly.pdbx_seq_one_letter_code
_entity_poly.pdbx_strand_id
1 'polypeptide(L)'
;MSDFADLLASVSDDRDAVFAALATLDGVDLPRASAFALGLFPKRPLVAMRMLDWLMGLPEPSRPALREEWLRVHNNACYMAVFHGEPEERRAIVERALRVAPHNIAIYHNAACALCKLGDGDAATEAIRQGILRGYDDATIASIRADDDLALIRDTDAFRRVLGERGAKALPAWASGFTPAEYTQFREAVRTVLPDPDLSRFEEEAIASCRVAMLDGVALERVDHVFDLRELAASCRGKPAVEATSVVMHFFEQYFAEAVAEA
;
A
#
# COMPACT_ATOMS: atom_id res chain seq x y z
N MET A 1 7.50 0.18 -21.47
CA MET A 1 6.36 1.05 -21.21
C MET A 1 5.42 0.96 -22.39
N SER A 2 5.94 0.96 -23.63
CA SER A 2 5.15 0.68 -24.85
C SER A 2 4.26 -0.56 -24.69
N ASP A 3 4.81 -1.70 -24.27
CA ASP A 3 4.07 -2.96 -24.39
C ASP A 3 2.81 -3.01 -23.53
N PHE A 4 2.85 -2.52 -22.27
CA PHE A 4 1.65 -2.43 -21.43
C PHE A 4 0.72 -1.28 -21.85
N ALA A 5 1.28 -0.13 -22.19
CA ALA A 5 0.50 1.05 -22.57
C ALA A 5 -0.29 0.81 -23.85
N ASP A 6 0.37 0.25 -24.87
CA ASP A 6 -0.23 -0.03 -26.18
C ASP A 6 -1.26 -1.17 -26.06
N LEU A 7 -0.93 -2.22 -25.30
CA LEU A 7 -1.83 -3.35 -25.05
C LEU A 7 -3.11 -2.92 -24.34
N LEU A 8 -2.98 -2.09 -23.30
CA LEU A 8 -4.11 -1.70 -22.47
C LEU A 8 -4.80 -0.42 -22.94
N ALA A 9 -4.27 0.32 -23.92
CA ALA A 9 -4.86 1.58 -24.39
C ALA A 9 -6.31 1.41 -24.90
N SER A 10 -6.61 0.28 -25.56
CA SER A 10 -7.91 0.03 -26.21
C SER A 10 -8.73 -1.09 -25.56
N VAL A 11 -8.16 -1.81 -24.61
CA VAL A 11 -8.87 -2.84 -23.82
C VAL A 11 -10.01 -2.19 -23.07
N SER A 12 -11.19 -2.82 -23.06
CA SER A 12 -12.33 -2.36 -22.25
C SER A 12 -12.07 -2.55 -20.75
N ASP A 13 -12.84 -1.86 -19.92
CA ASP A 13 -12.92 -2.14 -18.48
C ASP A 13 -13.71 -3.43 -18.22
N ASP A 14 -13.56 -4.47 -19.05
CA ASP A 14 -14.11 -5.80 -18.78
C ASP A 14 -12.99 -6.70 -18.24
N ARG A 15 -13.30 -7.55 -17.25
CA ARG A 15 -12.27 -8.37 -16.61
C ARG A 15 -11.64 -9.36 -17.57
N ASP A 16 -12.45 -10.07 -18.34
CA ASP A 16 -11.98 -11.09 -19.25
C ASP A 16 -11.17 -10.46 -20.38
N ALA A 17 -11.56 -9.28 -20.85
CA ALA A 17 -10.78 -8.52 -21.83
C ALA A 17 -9.39 -8.10 -21.29
N VAL A 18 -9.32 -7.57 -20.06
CA VAL A 18 -8.04 -7.20 -19.42
C VAL A 18 -7.15 -8.43 -19.23
N PHE A 19 -7.72 -9.52 -18.72
CA PHE A 19 -6.98 -10.74 -18.45
C PHE A 19 -6.48 -11.41 -19.73
N ALA A 20 -7.32 -11.46 -20.78
CA ALA A 20 -6.93 -12.00 -22.07
C ALA A 20 -5.79 -11.20 -22.71
N ALA A 21 -5.84 -9.86 -22.61
CA ALA A 21 -4.77 -9.01 -23.10
C ALA A 21 -3.46 -9.24 -22.31
N LEU A 22 -3.51 -9.23 -20.98
CA LEU A 22 -2.31 -9.45 -20.15
C LEU A 22 -1.71 -10.85 -20.36
N ALA A 23 -2.54 -11.86 -20.64
CA ALA A 23 -2.09 -13.23 -20.93
C ALA A 23 -1.27 -13.36 -22.22
N THR A 24 -1.29 -12.36 -23.12
CA THR A 24 -0.43 -12.38 -24.32
C THR A 24 1.00 -11.92 -24.05
N LEU A 25 1.27 -11.38 -22.86
CA LEU A 25 2.60 -10.91 -22.49
C LEU A 25 3.50 -12.09 -22.14
N ASP A 26 4.70 -12.10 -22.72
CA ASP A 26 5.78 -13.00 -22.34
C ASP A 26 6.77 -12.28 -21.42
N GLY A 27 7.30 -12.98 -20.41
CA GLY A 27 8.32 -12.45 -19.50
C GLY A 27 7.94 -11.15 -18.78
N VAL A 28 7.00 -11.20 -17.84
CA VAL A 28 6.58 -10.01 -17.08
C VAL A 28 7.65 -9.54 -16.09
N ASP A 29 8.12 -8.32 -16.32
CA ASP A 29 8.88 -7.53 -15.34
C ASP A 29 7.92 -7.00 -14.26
N LEU A 30 7.87 -7.70 -13.12
CA LEU A 30 6.91 -7.47 -12.05
C LEU A 30 6.97 -6.04 -11.47
N PRO A 31 8.13 -5.49 -11.06
CA PRO A 31 8.21 -4.10 -10.60
C PRO A 31 7.69 -3.10 -11.63
N ARG A 32 8.04 -3.28 -12.90
CA ARG A 32 7.60 -2.38 -13.96
C ARG A 32 6.10 -2.47 -14.20
N ALA A 33 5.54 -3.67 -14.18
CA ALA A 33 4.11 -3.90 -14.34
C ALA A 33 3.31 -3.33 -13.17
N SER A 34 3.76 -3.55 -11.94
CA SER A 34 3.17 -3.01 -10.71
C SER A 34 3.13 -1.47 -10.74
N ALA A 35 4.26 -0.83 -11.04
CA ALA A 35 4.35 0.63 -11.17
C ALA A 35 3.42 1.17 -12.28
N PHE A 36 3.35 0.48 -13.42
CA PHE A 36 2.44 0.86 -14.50
C PHE A 36 0.96 0.77 -14.09
N ALA A 37 0.56 -0.29 -13.37
CA ALA A 37 -0.80 -0.43 -12.86
C ALA A 37 -1.17 0.72 -11.91
N LEU A 38 -0.27 1.11 -11.00
CA LEU A 38 -0.48 2.27 -10.13
C LEU A 38 -0.57 3.58 -10.91
N GLY A 39 0.23 3.75 -11.96
CA GLY A 39 0.14 4.91 -12.85
C GLY A 39 -1.17 5.00 -13.64
N LEU A 40 -1.81 3.85 -13.91
CA LEU A 40 -3.14 3.80 -14.55
C LEU A 40 -4.27 4.20 -13.61
N PHE A 41 -4.10 4.02 -12.30
CA PHE A 41 -5.18 4.15 -11.31
C PHE A 41 -6.00 5.45 -11.43
N PRO A 42 -5.41 6.66 -11.53
CA PRO A 42 -6.19 7.89 -11.60
C PRO A 42 -7.09 8.02 -12.84
N LYS A 43 -6.78 7.26 -13.91
CA LYS A 43 -7.46 7.36 -15.21
C LYS A 43 -8.35 6.16 -15.49
N ARG A 44 -7.93 4.97 -15.05
CA ARG A 44 -8.56 3.68 -15.35
C ARG A 44 -8.50 2.75 -14.13
N PRO A 45 -9.22 3.07 -13.04
CA PRO A 45 -9.08 2.36 -11.78
C PRO A 45 -9.46 0.87 -11.85
N LEU A 46 -10.47 0.51 -12.65
CA LEU A 46 -10.85 -0.90 -12.83
C LEU A 46 -9.77 -1.70 -13.58
N VAL A 47 -9.17 -1.13 -14.61
CA VAL A 47 -8.07 -1.78 -15.33
C VAL A 47 -6.83 -1.91 -14.45
N ALA A 48 -6.49 -0.86 -13.70
CA ALA A 48 -5.40 -0.90 -12.74
C ALA A 48 -5.61 -1.99 -11.67
N MET A 49 -6.80 -2.05 -11.06
CA MET A 49 -7.14 -3.08 -10.07
C MET A 49 -7.02 -4.48 -10.66
N ARG A 50 -7.56 -4.71 -11.87
CA ARG A 50 -7.54 -6.02 -12.53
C ARG A 50 -6.16 -6.42 -13.03
N MET A 51 -5.33 -5.45 -13.39
CA MET A 51 -3.93 -5.71 -13.70
C MET A 51 -3.18 -6.17 -12.45
N LEU A 52 -3.36 -5.49 -11.30
CA LEU A 52 -2.79 -5.96 -10.04
C LEU A 52 -3.35 -7.33 -9.65
N ASP A 53 -4.65 -7.56 -9.86
CA ASP A 53 -5.30 -8.85 -9.63
C ASP A 53 -4.66 -9.98 -10.47
N TRP A 54 -4.37 -9.69 -11.73
CA TRP A 54 -3.68 -10.61 -12.61
C TRP A 54 -2.23 -10.86 -12.15
N LEU A 55 -1.50 -9.82 -11.76
CA LEU A 55 -0.13 -9.92 -11.24
C LEU A 55 -0.06 -10.77 -9.95
N MET A 56 -1.07 -10.72 -9.08
CA MET A 56 -1.17 -11.60 -7.90
C MET A 56 -1.24 -13.10 -8.29
N GLY A 57 -1.69 -13.41 -9.51
CA GLY A 57 -1.75 -14.77 -10.03
C GLY A 57 -0.41 -15.31 -10.51
N LEU A 58 0.62 -14.48 -10.63
CA LEU A 58 1.96 -14.92 -11.00
C LEU A 58 2.60 -15.76 -9.87
N PRO A 59 3.44 -16.75 -10.19
CA PRO A 59 4.15 -17.54 -9.19
C PRO A 59 4.98 -16.66 -8.24
N GLU A 60 5.05 -17.05 -6.97
CA GLU A 60 5.89 -16.36 -5.99
C GLU A 60 7.37 -16.36 -6.45
N PRO A 61 8.00 -15.17 -6.59
CA PRO A 61 9.40 -15.11 -7.01
C PRO A 61 10.35 -15.66 -5.94
N SER A 62 11.37 -16.41 -6.37
CA SER A 62 12.42 -16.90 -5.46
C SER A 62 13.43 -15.83 -5.03
N ARG A 63 13.57 -14.75 -5.83
CA ARG A 63 14.49 -13.65 -5.53
C ARG A 63 13.86 -12.72 -4.48
N PRO A 64 14.53 -12.43 -3.35
CA PRO A 64 13.96 -11.62 -2.26
C PRO A 64 13.37 -10.27 -2.69
N ALA A 65 14.11 -9.48 -3.48
CA ALA A 65 13.63 -8.18 -3.96
C ALA A 65 12.36 -8.28 -4.83
N LEU A 66 12.25 -9.33 -5.65
CA LEU A 66 11.04 -9.57 -6.45
C LEU A 66 9.89 -10.11 -5.60
N ARG A 67 10.20 -10.88 -4.54
CA ARG A 67 9.21 -11.36 -3.58
C ARG A 67 8.58 -10.21 -2.81
N GLU A 68 9.37 -9.23 -2.37
CA GLU A 68 8.86 -8.02 -1.72
C GLU A 68 7.90 -7.25 -2.61
N GLU A 69 8.25 -7.07 -3.88
CA GLU A 69 7.36 -6.42 -4.85
C GLU A 69 6.09 -7.23 -5.11
N TRP A 70 6.20 -8.56 -5.16
CA TRP A 70 5.05 -9.46 -5.27
C TRP A 70 4.10 -9.34 -4.07
N LEU A 71 4.63 -9.20 -2.85
CA LEU A 71 3.84 -8.91 -1.65
C LEU A 71 3.21 -7.51 -1.70
N ARG A 72 3.89 -6.53 -2.31
CA ARG A 72 3.37 -5.17 -2.51
C ARG A 72 2.19 -5.17 -3.49
N VAL A 73 2.28 -5.94 -4.58
CA VAL A 73 1.17 -6.14 -5.52
C VAL A 73 -0.08 -6.66 -4.81
N HIS A 74 0.06 -7.64 -3.91
CA HIS A 74 -1.06 -8.16 -3.12
C HIS A 74 -1.69 -7.08 -2.24
N ASN A 75 -0.87 -6.26 -1.58
CA ASN A 75 -1.35 -5.15 -0.76
C ASN A 75 -2.06 -4.09 -1.60
N ASN A 76 -1.47 -3.69 -2.73
CA ASN A 76 -2.02 -2.65 -3.59
C ASN A 76 -3.33 -3.10 -4.24
N ALA A 77 -3.41 -4.36 -4.69
CA ALA A 77 -4.67 -4.92 -5.19
C ALA A 77 -5.76 -4.89 -4.10
N CYS A 78 -5.41 -5.29 -2.87
CA CYS A 78 -6.33 -5.29 -1.73
C CYS A 78 -6.82 -3.88 -1.40
N TYR A 79 -5.93 -2.89 -1.39
CA TYR A 79 -6.28 -1.48 -1.24
C TYR A 79 -7.25 -1.01 -2.35
N MET A 80 -6.97 -1.33 -3.61
CA MET A 80 -7.86 -0.96 -4.72
C MET A 80 -9.23 -1.63 -4.64
N ALA A 81 -9.28 -2.87 -4.15
CA ALA A 81 -10.52 -3.60 -3.89
C ALA A 81 -11.36 -2.99 -2.75
N VAL A 82 -10.89 -1.99 -2.01
CA VAL A 82 -11.73 -1.20 -1.09
C VAL A 82 -12.72 -0.32 -1.88
N PHE A 83 -12.32 0.17 -3.05
CA PHE A 83 -13.06 1.20 -3.79
C PHE A 83 -13.62 0.73 -5.14
N HIS A 84 -13.05 -0.33 -5.73
CA HIS A 84 -13.33 -0.73 -7.11
C HIS A 84 -13.63 -2.22 -7.24
N GLY A 85 -14.17 -2.60 -8.40
CA GLY A 85 -14.49 -3.98 -8.75
C GLY A 85 -15.88 -4.41 -8.31
N GLU A 86 -16.38 -5.46 -8.94
CA GLU A 86 -17.59 -6.14 -8.51
C GLU A 86 -17.35 -6.90 -7.18
N PRO A 87 -18.40 -7.14 -6.36
CA PRO A 87 -18.25 -7.78 -5.05
C PRO A 87 -17.46 -9.10 -5.07
N GLU A 88 -17.65 -9.92 -6.10
CA GLU A 88 -16.96 -11.20 -6.29
C GLU A 88 -15.47 -11.00 -6.60
N GLU A 89 -15.12 -10.02 -7.44
CA GLU A 89 -13.72 -9.67 -7.74
C GLU A 89 -13.01 -9.21 -6.47
N ARG A 90 -13.66 -8.32 -5.72
CA ARG A 90 -13.13 -7.77 -4.47
C ARG A 90 -12.87 -8.86 -3.43
N ARG A 91 -13.84 -9.78 -3.25
CA ARG A 91 -13.70 -10.91 -2.34
C ARG A 91 -12.53 -11.82 -2.76
N ALA A 92 -12.40 -12.13 -4.05
CA ALA A 92 -11.32 -12.96 -4.55
C ALA A 92 -9.92 -12.32 -4.38
N ILE A 93 -9.83 -11.00 -4.50
CA ILE A 93 -8.59 -10.24 -4.24
C ILE A 93 -8.24 -10.30 -2.75
N VAL A 94 -9.19 -9.99 -1.86
CA VAL A 94 -9.00 -10.02 -0.40
C VAL A 94 -8.55 -11.40 0.06
N GLU A 95 -9.22 -12.46 -0.40
CA GLU A 95 -8.88 -13.84 -0.04
C GLU A 95 -7.46 -14.23 -0.49
N ARG A 96 -7.01 -13.73 -1.64
CA ARG A 96 -5.62 -13.93 -2.10
C ARG A 96 -4.63 -13.13 -1.26
N ALA A 97 -4.90 -11.86 -1.02
CA ALA A 97 -4.03 -11.00 -0.23
C ALA A 97 -3.85 -11.53 1.19
N LEU A 98 -4.93 -11.99 1.85
CA LEU A 98 -4.87 -12.54 3.21
C LEU A 98 -3.96 -13.77 3.34
N ARG A 99 -3.75 -14.55 2.28
CA ARG A 99 -2.82 -15.70 2.31
C ARG A 99 -1.36 -15.28 2.51
N VAL A 100 -1.00 -14.07 2.07
CA VAL A 100 0.37 -13.55 2.14
C VAL A 100 0.54 -12.47 3.20
N ALA A 101 -0.55 -12.04 3.84
CA ALA A 101 -0.59 -11.03 4.90
C ALA A 101 0.37 -11.28 6.09
N PRO A 102 0.72 -12.52 6.50
CA PRO A 102 1.76 -12.73 7.50
C PRO A 102 3.13 -12.15 7.13
N HIS A 103 3.40 -11.93 5.84
CA HIS A 103 4.63 -11.34 5.32
C HIS A 103 4.49 -9.87 4.94
N ASN A 104 3.26 -9.33 4.96
CA ASN A 104 2.98 -7.92 4.76
C ASN A 104 1.75 -7.52 5.60
N ILE A 105 2.00 -7.05 6.82
CA ILE A 105 0.94 -6.77 7.81
C ILE A 105 -0.01 -5.65 7.38
N ALA A 106 0.37 -4.82 6.41
CA ALA A 106 -0.48 -3.82 5.78
C ALA A 106 -1.79 -4.40 5.25
N ILE A 107 -1.72 -5.63 4.76
CA ILE A 107 -2.84 -6.30 4.09
C ILE A 107 -4.03 -6.49 5.03
N TYR A 108 -3.81 -6.72 6.33
CA TYR A 108 -4.90 -6.96 7.28
C TYR A 108 -5.87 -5.78 7.38
N HIS A 109 -5.35 -4.55 7.40
CA HIS A 109 -6.16 -3.33 7.44
C HIS A 109 -6.93 -3.13 6.13
N ASN A 110 -6.24 -3.19 4.99
CA ASN A 110 -6.89 -3.09 3.67
C ASN A 110 -7.97 -4.17 3.46
N ALA A 111 -7.69 -5.40 3.89
CA ALA A 111 -8.64 -6.50 3.84
C ALA A 111 -9.87 -6.22 4.72
N ALA A 112 -9.68 -5.70 5.93
CA ALA A 112 -10.78 -5.35 6.82
C ALA A 112 -11.69 -4.26 6.21
N CYS A 113 -11.10 -3.24 5.57
CA CYS A 113 -11.84 -2.18 4.87
C CYS A 113 -12.66 -2.77 3.72
N ALA A 114 -12.06 -3.61 2.87
CA ALA A 114 -12.77 -4.26 1.77
C ALA A 114 -13.88 -5.21 2.28
N LEU A 115 -13.63 -5.97 3.34
CA LEU A 115 -14.62 -6.87 3.96
C LEU A 115 -15.80 -6.10 4.55
N CYS A 116 -15.57 -4.94 5.17
CA CYS A 116 -16.66 -4.07 5.64
C CYS A 116 -17.56 -3.60 4.49
N LYS A 117 -16.97 -3.21 3.35
CA LYS A 117 -17.74 -2.84 2.14
C LYS A 117 -18.49 -4.02 1.52
N LEU A 118 -18.02 -5.25 1.75
CA LEU A 118 -18.70 -6.49 1.36
C LEU A 118 -19.74 -6.96 2.40
N GLY A 119 -19.91 -6.24 3.51
CA GLY A 119 -20.87 -6.60 4.57
C GLY A 119 -20.39 -7.68 5.54
N ASP A 120 -19.12 -8.07 5.49
CA ASP A 120 -18.56 -9.19 6.27
C ASP A 120 -17.82 -8.70 7.53
N GLY A 121 -18.61 -8.26 8.52
CA GLY A 121 -18.08 -7.64 9.73
C GLY A 121 -17.26 -8.58 10.62
N ASP A 122 -17.61 -9.87 10.64
CA ASP A 122 -16.88 -10.88 11.43
C ASP A 122 -15.48 -11.10 10.84
N ALA A 123 -15.38 -11.29 9.52
CA ALA A 123 -14.10 -11.43 8.84
C ALA A 123 -13.25 -10.15 8.93
N ALA A 124 -13.88 -8.97 8.82
CA ALA A 124 -13.18 -7.69 8.97
C ALA A 124 -12.59 -7.52 10.38
N THR A 125 -13.36 -7.83 11.42
CA THR A 125 -12.89 -7.80 12.82
C THR A 125 -11.71 -8.75 13.03
N GLU A 126 -11.80 -9.96 12.46
CA GLU A 126 -10.74 -10.96 12.53
C GLU A 126 -9.46 -10.50 11.82
N ALA A 127 -9.56 -9.87 10.65
CA ALA A 127 -8.41 -9.34 9.94
C ALA A 127 -7.66 -8.30 10.80
N ILE A 128 -8.37 -7.34 11.42
CA ILE A 128 -7.76 -6.36 12.32
C ILE A 128 -7.09 -7.03 13.52
N ARG A 129 -7.73 -8.04 14.13
CA ARG A 129 -7.14 -8.81 15.23
C ARG A 129 -5.82 -9.45 14.82
N GLN A 130 -5.74 -10.01 13.62
CA GLN A 130 -4.52 -10.63 13.09
C GLN A 130 -3.40 -9.62 12.82
N GLY A 131 -3.74 -8.40 12.39
CA GLY A 131 -2.80 -7.29 12.25
C GLY A 131 -2.22 -6.84 13.59
N ILE A 132 -3.08 -6.70 14.62
CA ILE A 132 -2.66 -6.37 15.99
C ILE A 132 -1.72 -7.42 16.56
N LEU A 133 -2.04 -8.71 16.40
CA LEU A 133 -1.18 -9.81 16.86
C LEU A 133 0.20 -9.83 16.19
N ARG A 134 0.32 -9.27 14.99
CA ARG A 134 1.57 -9.19 14.23
C ARG A 134 2.30 -7.87 14.38
N GLY A 135 1.85 -7.01 15.30
CA GLY A 135 2.60 -5.83 15.70
C GLY A 135 2.16 -4.53 15.07
N TYR A 136 0.85 -4.34 14.79
CA TYR A 136 0.35 -2.97 14.67
C TYR A 136 0.73 -2.16 15.90
N ASP A 137 1.33 -1.01 15.65
CA ASP A 137 1.67 -0.06 16.68
C ASP A 137 0.45 0.81 17.04
N ASP A 138 0.61 1.66 18.05
CA ASP A 138 -0.51 2.44 18.55
C ASP A 138 -0.99 3.51 17.56
N ALA A 139 -0.10 4.03 16.70
CA ALA A 139 -0.50 4.97 15.65
C ALA A 139 -1.38 4.27 14.61
N THR A 140 -1.00 3.07 14.18
CA THR A 140 -1.82 2.25 13.26
C THR A 140 -3.16 1.88 13.90
N ILE A 141 -3.19 1.57 15.20
CA ILE A 141 -4.45 1.31 15.91
C ILE A 141 -5.32 2.56 16.03
N ALA A 142 -4.71 3.74 16.25
CA ALA A 142 -5.42 5.01 16.29
C ALA A 142 -6.07 5.32 14.93
N SER A 143 -5.33 5.09 13.84
CA SER A 143 -5.84 5.13 12.46
C SER A 143 -7.06 4.23 12.28
N ILE A 144 -6.92 2.94 12.57
CA ILE A 144 -7.96 1.92 12.43
C ILE A 144 -9.23 2.31 13.19
N ARG A 145 -9.09 2.94 14.36
CA ARG A 145 -10.24 3.39 15.17
C ARG A 145 -11.04 4.49 14.48
N ALA A 146 -10.38 5.36 13.73
CA ALA A 146 -10.98 6.51 13.06
C ALA A 146 -11.38 6.23 11.60
N ASP A 147 -11.05 5.06 11.05
CA ASP A 147 -11.24 4.74 9.64
C ASP A 147 -12.73 4.55 9.27
N ASP A 148 -13.23 5.37 8.36
CA ASP A 148 -14.61 5.36 7.85
C ASP A 148 -14.94 4.14 7.02
N ASP A 149 -13.95 3.47 6.44
CA ASP A 149 -14.18 2.21 5.74
C ASP A 149 -14.50 1.06 6.71
N LEU A 150 -14.21 1.23 8.00
CA LEU A 150 -14.52 0.26 9.06
C LEU A 150 -15.83 0.57 9.80
N ALA A 151 -16.67 1.46 9.27
CA ALA A 151 -17.94 1.86 9.90
C ALA A 151 -18.85 0.67 10.28
N LEU A 152 -18.82 -0.43 9.50
CA LEU A 152 -19.61 -1.64 9.78
C LEU A 152 -19.27 -2.27 11.13
N ILE A 153 -17.99 -2.25 11.52
CA ILE A 153 -17.50 -2.93 12.73
C ILE A 153 -17.18 -1.97 13.87
N ARG A 154 -17.00 -0.67 13.58
CA ARG A 154 -16.52 0.38 14.50
C ARG A 154 -17.21 0.37 15.86
N ASP A 155 -18.54 0.26 15.86
CA ASP A 155 -19.35 0.35 17.07
C ASP A 155 -19.70 -1.00 17.70
N THR A 156 -19.09 -2.09 17.21
CA THR A 156 -19.31 -3.42 17.78
C THR A 156 -18.44 -3.65 19.00
N ASP A 157 -18.97 -4.39 19.99
CA ASP A 157 -18.19 -4.77 21.17
C ASP A 157 -17.00 -5.66 20.82
N ALA A 158 -17.11 -6.47 19.76
CA ALA A 158 -16.04 -7.32 19.27
C ALA A 158 -14.85 -6.47 18.81
N PHE A 159 -15.09 -5.46 17.97
CA PHE A 159 -14.05 -4.57 17.48
C PHE A 159 -13.41 -3.75 18.61
N ARG A 160 -14.22 -3.18 19.53
CA ARG A 160 -13.69 -2.47 20.70
C ARG A 160 -12.80 -3.35 21.58
N ARG A 161 -13.17 -4.62 21.77
CA ARG A 161 -12.35 -5.60 22.51
C ARG A 161 -11.04 -5.91 21.80
N VAL A 162 -11.04 -5.99 20.46
CA VAL A 162 -9.83 -6.21 19.66
C VAL A 162 -8.86 -5.04 19.77
N LEU A 163 -9.36 -3.79 19.73
CA LEU A 163 -8.49 -2.60 19.86
C LEU A 163 -8.04 -2.35 21.30
N GLY A 164 -8.88 -2.68 22.29
CA GLY A 164 -8.66 -2.35 23.70
C GLY A 164 -8.50 -0.83 23.92
N GLU A 165 -7.67 -0.46 24.88
CA GLU A 165 -7.29 0.93 25.18
C GLU A 165 -6.18 1.47 24.26
N ARG A 166 -5.65 0.64 23.35
CA ARG A 166 -4.58 1.04 22.42
C ARG A 166 -5.08 2.08 21.42
N GLY A 167 -4.18 2.96 20.99
CA GLY A 167 -4.47 4.02 20.02
C GLY A 167 -4.88 5.39 20.61
N ALA A 168 -4.81 5.57 21.93
CA ALA A 168 -4.92 6.89 22.56
C ALA A 168 -3.57 7.62 22.64
N LYS A 169 -2.71 7.46 21.63
CA LYS A 169 -1.37 8.07 21.63
C LYS A 169 -1.49 9.51 21.12
N ALA A 170 -1.00 10.46 21.90
CA ALA A 170 -0.82 11.83 21.43
C ALA A 170 0.09 11.83 20.19
N LEU A 171 -0.24 12.67 19.21
CA LEU A 171 0.62 12.85 18.04
C LEU A 171 2.03 13.27 18.48
N PRO A 172 3.08 12.84 17.75
CA PRO A 172 4.43 13.27 18.07
C PRO A 172 4.54 14.79 17.92
N ALA A 173 5.44 15.42 18.67
CA ALA A 173 5.51 16.89 18.77
C ALA A 173 5.66 17.58 17.40
N TRP A 174 6.38 16.96 16.47
CA TRP A 174 6.58 17.46 15.11
C TRP A 174 5.33 17.42 14.24
N ALA A 175 4.38 16.53 14.56
CA ALA A 175 3.09 16.41 13.90
C ALA A 175 1.97 17.16 14.65
N SER A 176 2.29 18.05 15.58
CA SER A 176 1.31 18.79 16.40
C SER A 176 0.28 19.63 15.62
N GLY A 177 0.53 19.90 14.33
CA GLY A 177 -0.42 20.57 13.43
C GLY A 177 -1.28 19.64 12.57
N PHE A 178 -1.16 18.32 12.75
CA PHE A 178 -1.98 17.32 12.04
C PHE A 178 -3.20 16.95 12.89
N THR A 179 -4.29 16.59 12.23
CA THR A 179 -5.30 15.71 12.82
C THR A 179 -4.78 14.27 12.85
N PRO A 180 -5.29 13.39 13.74
CA PRO A 180 -4.92 11.97 13.73
C PRO A 180 -5.13 11.28 12.37
N ALA A 181 -6.16 11.69 11.62
CA ALA A 181 -6.46 11.17 10.29
C ALA A 181 -5.43 11.61 9.24
N GLU A 182 -5.03 12.88 9.22
CA GLU A 182 -3.97 13.36 8.32
C GLU A 182 -2.63 12.70 8.63
N TYR A 183 -2.31 12.51 9.92
CA TYR A 183 -1.04 11.92 10.35
C TYR A 183 -0.94 10.46 9.87
N THR A 184 -2.06 9.74 10.02
CA THR A 184 -2.24 8.40 9.49
C THR A 184 -2.04 8.35 7.98
N GLN A 185 -2.74 9.20 7.22
CA GLN A 185 -2.65 9.20 5.76
C GLN A 185 -1.23 9.50 5.29
N PHE A 186 -0.56 10.44 5.95
CA PHE A 186 0.83 10.75 5.68
C PHE A 186 1.74 9.53 5.90
N ARG A 187 1.61 8.87 7.06
CA ARG A 187 2.40 7.68 7.38
C ARG A 187 2.16 6.54 6.40
N GLU A 188 0.92 6.34 5.98
CA GLU A 188 0.55 5.34 4.98
C GLU A 188 1.08 5.65 3.58
N ALA A 189 1.05 6.92 3.17
CA ALA A 189 1.66 7.36 1.92
C ALA A 189 3.18 7.07 1.92
N VAL A 190 3.88 7.39 3.02
CA VAL A 190 5.31 7.08 3.17
C VAL A 190 5.56 5.57 3.11
N ARG A 191 4.76 4.77 3.83
CA ARG A 191 4.85 3.30 3.83
C ARG A 191 4.66 2.70 2.44
N THR A 192 3.74 3.26 1.65
CA THR A 192 3.37 2.75 0.34
C THR A 192 4.43 3.08 -0.72
N VAL A 193 4.97 4.30 -0.67
CA VAL A 193 5.90 4.82 -1.68
C VAL A 193 7.31 4.26 -1.49
N LEU A 194 7.78 4.05 -0.26
CA LEU A 194 9.16 3.64 -0.02
C LEU A 194 9.39 2.13 -0.16
N PRO A 195 10.57 1.72 -0.66
CA PRO A 195 11.06 0.35 -0.54
C PRO A 195 11.52 0.06 0.90
N ASP A 196 10.95 -0.97 1.51
CA ASP A 196 11.20 -1.43 2.89
C ASP A 196 11.47 -0.30 3.91
N PRO A 197 10.50 0.61 4.14
CA PRO A 197 10.67 1.66 5.12
C PRO A 197 10.73 1.07 6.53
N ASP A 198 11.85 1.26 7.23
CA ASP A 198 11.94 1.09 8.66
C ASP A 198 11.30 2.27 9.37
N LEU A 199 10.03 2.06 9.74
CA LEU A 199 9.20 3.01 10.47
C LEU A 199 9.46 3.00 11.99
N SER A 200 10.43 2.22 12.50
CA SER A 200 10.68 2.12 13.94
C SER A 200 11.01 3.46 14.61
N ARG A 201 11.58 4.38 13.83
CA ARG A 201 11.94 5.74 14.27
C ARG A 201 11.05 6.84 13.69
N PHE A 202 9.95 6.48 13.03
CA PHE A 202 9.08 7.45 12.35
C PHE A 202 8.57 8.53 13.31
N GLU A 203 8.28 8.15 14.55
CA GLU A 203 7.84 9.06 15.62
C GLU A 203 8.95 10.04 16.05
N GLU A 204 10.22 9.70 15.83
CA GLU A 204 11.40 10.53 16.05
C GLU A 204 11.75 11.39 14.81
N GLU A 205 10.83 11.53 13.85
CA GLU A 205 11.01 12.31 12.60
C GLU A 205 12.00 11.69 11.62
N ALA A 206 12.39 10.44 11.86
CA ALA A 206 13.40 9.74 11.09
C ALA A 206 12.82 8.45 10.52
N ILE A 207 12.99 8.25 9.23
CA ILE A 207 12.69 6.97 8.60
C ILE A 207 13.95 6.47 7.92
N ALA A 208 14.31 5.21 8.16
CA ALA A 208 15.31 4.56 7.32
C ALA A 208 14.59 3.85 6.18
N SER A 209 15.08 3.93 4.96
CA SER A 209 14.57 3.10 3.87
C SER A 209 15.73 2.56 3.07
N CYS A 210 15.61 1.29 2.70
CA CYS A 210 16.59 0.58 1.92
C CYS A 210 16.17 0.65 0.45
N ARG A 211 17.00 1.27 -0.40
CA ARG A 211 16.90 1.03 -1.85
C ARG A 211 17.92 -0.02 -2.25
N VAL A 212 17.43 -1.12 -2.82
CA VAL A 212 18.24 -1.92 -3.75
C VAL A 212 18.28 -1.12 -5.05
N ALA A 213 19.37 -0.37 -5.29
CA ALA A 213 19.58 0.21 -6.60
C ALA A 213 19.80 -0.95 -7.59
N MET A 214 18.89 -1.09 -8.55
CA MET A 214 19.06 -2.02 -9.66
C MET A 214 19.60 -1.21 -10.84
N LEU A 215 20.90 -1.29 -11.08
CA LEU A 215 21.51 -0.88 -12.35
C LEU A 215 21.79 -2.16 -13.14
N ASP A 216 21.21 -2.30 -14.33
CA ASP A 216 21.44 -3.43 -15.25
C ASP A 216 21.31 -4.83 -14.62
N GLY A 217 20.36 -5.01 -13.69
CA GLY A 217 20.09 -6.31 -13.06
C GLY A 217 21.10 -6.73 -12.00
N VAL A 218 22.00 -5.83 -11.58
CA VAL A 218 22.91 -6.02 -10.45
C VAL A 218 22.37 -5.24 -9.25
N ALA A 219 22.17 -5.93 -8.12
CA ALA A 219 21.84 -5.28 -6.87
C ALA A 219 23.06 -4.48 -6.39
N LEU A 220 22.97 -3.15 -6.42
CA LEU A 220 23.89 -2.28 -5.71
C LEU A 220 23.60 -2.32 -4.22
N GLU A 221 24.66 -2.06 -3.45
CA GLU A 221 24.74 -2.21 -1.99
C GLU A 221 23.58 -1.57 -1.23
N ARG A 222 23.29 -2.13 -0.05
CA ARG A 222 22.34 -1.57 0.91
C ARG A 222 22.82 -0.20 1.33
N VAL A 223 22.16 0.85 0.86
CA VAL A 223 22.37 2.21 1.36
C VAL A 223 21.27 2.51 2.37
N ASP A 224 21.63 2.50 3.65
CA ASP A 224 20.75 2.92 4.74
C ASP A 224 20.71 4.46 4.75
N HIS A 225 19.73 5.05 4.04
CA HIS A 225 19.47 6.49 4.14
C HIS A 225 18.45 6.78 5.22
N VAL A 226 18.76 7.75 6.07
CA VAL A 226 17.83 8.30 7.07
C VAL A 226 17.24 9.58 6.52
N PHE A 227 15.92 9.62 6.32
CA PHE A 227 15.21 10.79 5.83
C PHE A 227 14.64 11.61 6.99
N ASP A 228 14.83 12.92 6.94
CA ASP A 228 14.12 13.88 7.81
C ASP A 228 12.71 14.10 7.26
N LEU A 229 11.71 13.69 8.04
CA LEU A 229 10.31 13.75 7.63
C LEU A 229 9.68 15.13 7.78
N ARG A 230 10.33 16.12 8.41
CA ARG A 230 9.69 17.42 8.74
C ARG A 230 9.25 18.20 7.50
N GLU A 231 10.13 18.31 6.51
CA GLU A 231 9.86 19.07 5.28
C GLU A 231 8.79 18.38 4.43
N LEU A 232 8.89 17.05 4.32
CA LEU A 232 7.92 16.24 3.62
C LEU A 232 6.54 16.30 4.29
N ALA A 233 6.48 16.19 5.63
CA ALA A 233 5.26 16.30 6.39
C ALA A 233 4.63 17.69 6.26
N ALA A 234 5.43 18.76 6.30
CA ALA A 234 4.94 20.11 6.06
C ALA A 234 4.29 20.25 4.68
N SER A 235 4.87 19.61 3.66
CA SER A 235 4.37 19.63 2.27
C SER A 235 3.09 18.81 2.07
N CYS A 236 2.84 17.80 2.91
CA CYS A 236 1.63 16.97 2.86
C CYS A 236 0.45 17.53 3.67
N ARG A 237 0.68 18.53 4.52
CA ARG A 237 -0.33 19.01 5.49
C ARG A 237 -1.56 19.60 4.78
N GLY A 238 -2.76 19.23 5.25
CA GLY A 238 -4.03 19.72 4.73
C GLY A 238 -4.37 19.26 3.30
N LYS A 239 -3.54 18.38 2.72
CA LYS A 239 -3.77 17.83 1.39
C LYS A 239 -4.63 16.58 1.45
N PRO A 240 -5.53 16.37 0.47
CA PRO A 240 -6.19 15.08 0.31
C PRO A 240 -5.18 13.95 0.10
N ALA A 241 -5.54 12.72 0.47
CA ALA A 241 -4.65 11.55 0.41
C ALA A 241 -3.98 11.34 -0.96
N VAL A 242 -4.69 11.58 -2.07
CA VAL A 242 -4.15 11.46 -3.44
C VAL A 242 -3.04 12.47 -3.73
N GLU A 243 -3.20 13.70 -3.22
CA GLU A 243 -2.18 14.74 -3.36
C GLU A 243 -1.00 14.48 -2.43
N ALA A 244 -1.25 14.08 -1.18
CA ALA A 244 -0.19 13.72 -0.23
C ALA A 244 0.67 12.57 -0.78
N THR A 245 0.05 11.54 -1.35
CA THR A 245 0.77 10.43 -2.01
C THR A 245 1.65 10.92 -3.15
N SER A 246 1.13 11.85 -3.98
CA SER A 246 1.90 12.45 -5.08
C SER A 246 3.08 13.28 -4.58
N VAL A 247 2.91 14.02 -3.48
CA VAL A 247 3.99 14.80 -2.84
C VAL A 247 5.07 13.88 -2.28
N VAL A 248 4.68 12.81 -1.57
CA VAL A 248 5.60 11.80 -1.03
C VAL A 248 6.39 11.14 -2.15
N MET A 249 5.72 10.74 -3.23
CA MET A 249 6.36 10.15 -4.41
C MET A 249 7.38 11.11 -5.03
N HIS A 250 7.00 12.38 -5.24
CA HIS A 250 7.88 13.37 -5.84
C HIS A 250 9.09 13.72 -4.96
N PHE A 251 8.87 13.90 -3.66
CA PHE A 251 9.94 14.17 -2.69
C PHE A 251 11.01 13.07 -2.76
N PHE A 252 10.58 11.80 -2.76
CA PHE A 252 11.52 10.71 -2.83
C PHE A 252 12.17 10.57 -4.22
N GLU A 253 11.45 10.79 -5.33
CA GLU A 253 12.05 10.83 -6.66
C GLU A 253 13.18 11.87 -6.78
N GLN A 254 12.96 13.09 -6.25
CA GLN A 254 13.96 14.17 -6.25
C GLN A 254 15.16 13.81 -5.38
N TYR A 255 14.91 13.39 -4.15
CA TYR A 255 15.96 13.06 -3.19
C TYR A 255 16.82 11.89 -3.68
N PHE A 256 16.21 10.90 -4.33
CA PHE A 256 16.94 9.79 -4.94
C PHE A 256 17.75 10.20 -6.17
N ALA A 257 17.28 11.16 -6.97
CA ALA A 257 18.06 11.68 -8.09
C ALA A 257 19.32 12.42 -7.62
N GLU A 258 19.22 13.16 -6.51
CA GLU A 258 20.35 13.86 -5.89
C GLU A 258 21.36 12.88 -5.27
N ALA A 259 20.91 11.90 -4.50
CA ALA A 259 21.78 10.89 -3.87
C ALA A 259 22.57 10.05 -4.89
N VAL A 260 22.00 9.77 -6.07
CA VAL A 260 22.70 9.06 -7.17
C VAL A 260 23.70 9.96 -7.88
N ALA A 261 23.50 11.28 -7.92
CA ALA A 261 24.44 12.21 -8.52
C ALA A 261 25.69 12.46 -7.66
N GLU A 262 25.61 12.19 -6.35
CA GLU A 262 26.70 12.34 -5.39
C GLU A 262 27.58 11.08 -5.21
N ALA A 263 27.15 9.93 -5.75
CA ALA A 263 27.85 8.64 -5.69
C ALA A 263 28.68 8.35 -6.96
#